data_AF-A0A750HN33-F1
#
_entry.id   AF-A0A750HN33-F1
#
_cell.length_a   1.000
_cell.length_b   1.000
_cell.length_c   1.000
_cell.angle_alpha   90.00
_cell.angle_beta   90.00
_cell.angle_gamma   90.00
#
_symmetry.space_group_name_H-M   'P 1'
#
loop_
_entity.id
_entity.type
_entity.pdbx_description
1 polymer ?
#
loop_
_entity_poly.entity_id
_entity_poly.type
_entity_poly.pdbx_seq_one_letter_code
_entity_poly.pdbx_strand_id
1 'polypeptide(L)'
;MENYQGDFQTVLTQYLEHKRSLILEAYIQSLHIYGAGDYSQAKLSFSFLLHEIQSVISSGYFPHFHGAANQLRMLQDYISECDSKILQQRGNHHANG
;
A
#
# COMPACT_ATOMS: atom_id res chain seq x y z
N MET A 1 -25.48 -31.11 16.33
CA MET A 1 -24.19 -30.50 15.90
C MET A 1 -24.57 -29.37 14.97
N GLU A 2 -24.49 -28.14 15.47
CA GLU A 2 -24.83 -26.94 14.71
C GLU A 2 -23.78 -26.62 13.64
N ASN A 3 -24.21 -25.81 12.70
CA ASN A 3 -23.71 -25.64 11.35
C ASN A 3 -22.43 -24.75 11.30
N TYR A 4 -21.33 -25.21 11.90
CA TYR A 4 -20.08 -24.43 12.02
C TYR A 4 -19.35 -24.17 10.69
N GLN A 5 -19.71 -24.86 9.61
CA GLN A 5 -19.03 -24.73 8.32
C GLN A 5 -19.41 -23.46 7.54
N GLY A 6 -20.62 -22.91 7.76
CA GLY A 6 -21.04 -21.63 7.17
C GLY A 6 -20.48 -20.40 7.89
N ASP A 7 -20.09 -20.55 9.15
CA ASP A 7 -19.62 -19.46 10.02
C ASP A 7 -18.18 -19.03 9.65
N PHE A 8 -17.26 -20.00 9.49
CA PHE A 8 -15.87 -19.71 9.17
C PHE A 8 -15.67 -19.02 7.81
N GLN A 9 -16.35 -19.49 6.76
CA GLN A 9 -16.24 -18.90 5.42
C GLN A 9 -16.76 -17.45 5.40
N THR A 10 -17.80 -17.17 6.19
CA THR A 10 -18.37 -15.83 6.33
C THR A 10 -17.39 -14.89 7.06
N VAL A 11 -16.82 -15.35 8.18
CA VAL A 11 -15.81 -14.60 8.94
C VAL A 11 -14.57 -14.30 8.09
N LEU A 12 -14.09 -15.29 7.34
CA LEU A 12 -12.94 -15.11 6.45
C LEU A 12 -13.23 -14.07 5.36
N THR A 13 -14.41 -14.13 4.76
CA THR A 13 -14.83 -13.17 3.72
C THR A 13 -14.88 -11.75 4.27
N GLN A 14 -15.50 -11.54 5.43
CA GLN A 14 -15.59 -10.23 6.08
C GLN A 14 -14.21 -9.68 6.47
N TYR A 15 -13.32 -10.54 6.99
CA TYR A 15 -11.94 -10.14 7.31
C TYR A 15 -11.18 -9.65 6.08
N LEU A 16 -11.29 -10.36 4.96
CA LEU A 16 -10.61 -9.99 3.71
C LEU A 16 -11.19 -8.71 3.10
N GLU A 17 -12.50 -8.50 3.16
CA GLU A 17 -13.15 -7.25 2.73
C GLU A 17 -12.71 -6.07 3.60
N HIS A 18 -12.67 -6.25 4.92
CA HIS A 18 -12.20 -5.22 5.84
C HIS A 18 -10.73 -4.84 5.57
N LYS A 19 -9.85 -5.84 5.39
CA LYS A 19 -8.45 -5.60 5.03
C LYS A 19 -8.31 -4.83 3.71
N ARG A 20 -9.15 -5.13 2.71
CA ARG A 20 -9.17 -4.39 1.44
C ARG A 20 -9.54 -2.91 1.64
N SER A 21 -10.54 -2.60 2.47
CA SER A 21 -10.93 -1.21 2.77
C SER A 21 -9.78 -0.43 3.39
N LEU A 22 -9.13 -1.02 4.40
CA LEU A 22 -7.99 -0.40 5.09
C LEU A 22 -6.83 -0.12 4.14
N ILE A 23 -6.51 -1.04 3.23
CA ILE A 23 -5.46 -0.86 2.23
C ILE A 23 -5.80 0.31 1.29
N LEU A 24 -7.07 0.44 0.88
CA LEU A 24 -7.51 1.53 0.01
C LEU A 24 -7.45 2.89 0.70
N GLU A 25 -7.92 2.98 1.94
CA GLU A 25 -7.87 4.20 2.75
C GLU A 25 -6.43 4.66 2.98
N ALA A 26 -5.55 3.74 3.37
CA ALA A 26 -4.13 4.02 3.55
C ALA A 26 -3.46 4.46 2.24
N TYR A 27 -3.86 3.90 1.09
CA TYR A 27 -3.37 4.34 -0.22
C TYR A 27 -3.77 5.78 -0.55
N ILE A 28 -5.05 6.13 -0.35
CA ILE A 28 -5.54 7.49 -0.55
C ILE A 28 -4.80 8.48 0.37
N GLN A 29 -4.62 8.13 1.65
CA GLN A 29 -3.86 8.95 2.59
C GLN A 29 -2.41 9.16 2.14
N SER A 30 -1.77 8.10 1.63
CA SER A 30 -0.40 8.19 1.10
C SER A 30 -0.29 9.16 -0.08
N LEU A 31 -1.29 9.15 -0.98
CA LEU A 31 -1.37 10.11 -2.09
C LEU A 31 -1.59 11.55 -1.60
N HIS A 32 -2.37 11.75 -0.55
CA HIS A 32 -2.53 13.09 0.05
C HIS A 32 -1.21 13.62 0.63
N ILE A 33 -0.46 12.79 1.36
CA ILE A 33 0.87 13.15 1.90
C ILE A 33 1.84 13.45 0.76
N TYR A 34 1.83 12.61 -0.29
CA TYR A 34 2.63 12.82 -1.50
C TYR A 34 2.32 14.17 -2.17
N GLY A 35 1.04 14.47 -2.37
CA GLY A 35 0.58 15.72 -2.96
C GLY A 35 0.91 16.96 -2.11
N ALA A 36 1.04 16.80 -0.79
CA ALA A 36 1.47 17.85 0.12
C ALA A 36 2.99 18.12 0.08
N GLY A 37 3.77 17.30 -0.64
CA GLY A 37 5.22 17.46 -0.78
C GLY A 37 6.05 16.87 0.36
N ASP A 38 5.42 16.16 1.30
CA ASP A 38 6.14 15.38 2.32
C ASP A 38 6.50 14.00 1.75
N TYR A 39 7.49 14.00 0.86
CA TYR A 39 7.92 12.80 0.16
C TYR A 39 8.54 11.75 1.09
N SER A 40 9.08 12.16 2.24
CA SER A 40 9.65 11.23 3.23
C SER A 40 8.55 10.42 3.91
N GLN A 41 7.48 11.08 4.37
CA GLN A 41 6.34 10.38 4.95
C GLN A 41 5.56 9.58 3.89
N ALA A 42 5.36 10.15 2.69
CA ALA A 42 4.70 9.44 1.60
C ALA A 42 5.43 8.12 1.25
N LYS A 43 6.77 8.16 1.16
CA LYS A 43 7.60 6.95 0.93
C LYS A 43 7.37 5.89 1.99
N LEU A 44 7.34 6.26 3.27
CA LEU A 44 7.11 5.32 4.37
C LEU A 44 5.74 4.65 4.24
N SER A 45 4.70 5.44 3.97
CA SER A 45 3.34 4.93 3.79
C SER A 45 3.19 4.01 2.58
N PHE A 46 3.75 4.37 1.42
CA PHE A 46 3.76 3.49 0.24
C PHE A 46 4.55 2.20 0.48
N SER A 47 5.66 2.26 1.21
CA SER A 47 6.47 1.07 1.53
C SER A 47 5.71 0.11 2.45
N PHE A 48 4.99 0.64 3.44
CA PHE A 48 4.10 -0.15 4.30
C PHE A 48 2.99 -0.83 3.48
N LEU A 49 2.33 -0.09 2.60
CA LEU A 49 1.29 -0.63 1.71
C LEU A 49 1.83 -1.72 0.79
N LEU A 50 3.02 -1.53 0.23
CA LEU A 50 3.68 -2.51 -0.63
C LEU A 50 3.88 -3.83 0.14
N HIS A 51 4.37 -3.76 1.38
CA HIS A 51 4.55 -4.92 2.24
C HIS A 51 3.21 -5.63 2.56
N GLU A 52 2.18 -4.88 2.95
CA GLU A 52 0.87 -5.46 3.27
C GLU A 52 0.24 -6.17 2.06
N ILE A 53 0.29 -5.56 0.88
CA ILE A 53 -0.25 -6.16 -0.34
C ILE A 53 0.55 -7.40 -0.74
N GLN A 54 1.88 -7.39 -0.64
CA GLN A 54 2.70 -8.57 -0.88
C GLN A 54 2.38 -9.70 0.10
N SER A 55 2.19 -9.38 1.39
CA SER A 55 1.78 -10.34 2.42
C SER A 55 0.44 -10.99 2.09
N VAL A 56 -0.56 -10.20 1.71
CA VAL A 56 -1.89 -10.69 1.29
C VAL A 56 -1.83 -11.55 0.03
N ILE A 57 -0.97 -11.23 -0.94
CA ILE A 57 -0.77 -12.06 -2.13
C ILE A 57 -0.07 -13.37 -1.79
N SER A 58 1.02 -13.33 -1.01
CA SER A 58 1.85 -14.49 -0.68
C SER A 58 1.11 -15.53 0.17
N SER A 59 0.12 -15.10 0.94
CA SER A 59 -0.71 -15.98 1.76
C SER A 59 -1.77 -16.78 0.96
N GLY A 60 -1.84 -16.58 -0.36
CA GLY A 60 -2.69 -17.41 -1.23
C GLY A 60 -4.19 -17.12 -1.12
N TYR A 61 -4.60 -16.11 -0.33
CA TYR A 61 -6.01 -15.73 -0.16
C TYR A 61 -6.61 -14.98 -1.36
N PHE A 62 -5.76 -14.54 -2.31
CA PHE A 62 -6.20 -13.91 -3.55
C PHE A 62 -5.47 -14.49 -4.77
N PRO A 63 -5.72 -15.75 -5.13
CA PRO A 63 -5.05 -16.40 -6.26
C PRO A 63 -5.41 -15.77 -7.62
N HIS A 64 -6.42 -14.89 -7.66
CA HIS A 64 -6.93 -14.26 -8.88
C HIS A 64 -6.92 -12.73 -8.84
N PHE A 65 -6.07 -12.09 -8.02
CA PHE A 65 -5.90 -10.64 -8.11
C PHE A 65 -5.11 -10.30 -9.39
N HIS A 66 -5.77 -10.41 -10.55
CA HIS A 66 -5.19 -10.20 -11.88
C HIS A 66 -4.59 -8.79 -12.07
N GLY A 67 -4.86 -7.85 -11.16
CA GLY A 67 -4.23 -6.54 -11.09
C GLY A 67 -3.08 -6.39 -10.07
N ALA A 68 -2.73 -7.42 -9.31
CA ALA A 68 -1.74 -7.36 -8.21
C ALA A 68 -0.39 -6.84 -8.69
N ALA A 69 0.14 -7.44 -9.76
CA ALA A 69 1.43 -7.07 -10.31
C ALA A 69 1.48 -5.60 -10.72
N ASN A 70 0.39 -5.06 -11.28
CA ASN A 70 0.32 -3.65 -11.67
C ASN A 70 0.22 -2.73 -10.44
N GLN A 71 -0.58 -3.10 -9.44
CA GLN A 71 -0.70 -2.33 -8.19
C GLN A 71 0.61 -2.30 -7.40
N LEU A 72 1.30 -3.44 -7.33
CA LEU A 72 2.64 -3.54 -6.74
C LEU A 72 3.66 -2.67 -7.49
N ARG A 73 3.63 -2.70 -8.82
CA ARG A 73 4.50 -1.85 -9.65
C ARG A 73 4.23 -0.37 -9.42
N MET A 74 2.97 0.08 -9.45
CA MET A 74 2.64 1.48 -9.20
C MET A 74 3.14 1.96 -7.83
N LEU A 75 3.03 1.15 -6.78
CA LEU A 75 3.60 1.48 -5.47
C LEU A 75 5.12 1.58 -5.49
N GLN A 76 5.80 0.67 -6.19
CA GLN A 76 7.26 0.73 -6.38
C GLN A 76 7.70 1.98 -7.15
N ASP A 77 6.92 2.39 -8.16
CA ASP A 77 7.16 3.61 -8.93
C ASP A 77 7.03 4.85 -8.04
N TYR A 78 5.97 4.95 -7.23
CA TYR A 78 5.79 6.05 -6.27
C TYR A 78 6.91 6.11 -5.21
N ILE A 79 7.37 4.96 -4.71
CA ILE A 79 8.50 4.90 -3.78
C ILE A 79 9.77 5.46 -4.43
N SER A 80 10.04 5.06 -5.67
CA SER A 80 11.20 5.51 -6.44
C SER A 80 11.14 7.00 -6.78
N GLU A 81 9.95 7.51 -7.09
CA GLU A 81 9.72 8.94 -7.32
C GLU A 81 9.95 9.74 -6.03
N CYS A 82 9.46 9.26 -4.89
CA CYS A 82 9.72 9.90 -3.59
C CYS A 82 11.23 10.01 -3.31
N ASP A 83 12.00 8.96 -3.57
CA ASP A 83 13.47 9.00 -3.42
C ASP A 83 14.11 10.08 -4.28
N SER A 84 13.68 10.19 -5.54
CA SER A 84 14.17 11.23 -6.45
C SER A 84 13.83 12.64 -5.94
N LYS A 85 12.61 12.86 -5.44
CA LYS A 85 12.15 14.15 -4.92
C LYS A 85 12.86 14.53 -3.61
N ILE A 86 13.13 13.57 -2.72
CA ILE A 86 13.90 13.80 -1.48
C ILE A 86 15.32 14.25 -1.82
N LEU A 87 15.98 13.59 -2.78
CA LEU A 87 17.31 13.99 -3.23
C LEU A 87 17.31 15.40 -3.84
N GLN A 88 16.30 15.74 -4.65
CA GLN A 88 16.14 17.08 -5.22
C GLN A 88 15.95 18.15 -4.13
N GLN A 89 15.11 17.89 -3.12
CA GLN A 89 14.93 18.79 -1.99
C GLN A 89 16.24 19.03 -1.25
N ARG A 90 17.01 17.98 -0.97
CA ARG A 90 18.33 18.09 -0.33
C ARG A 90 19.32 18.88 -1.17
N GLY A 91 19.38 18.65 -2.49
CA GLY A 91 20.25 19.39 -3.41
C GLY A 91 19.91 20.89 -3.45
N ASN A 92 18.62 21.24 -3.41
CA ASN A 92 18.17 22.64 -3.40
C ASN A 92 18.48 23.39 -2.10
N HIS A 93 18.55 22.68 -0.96
CA HIS A 93 19.00 23.27 0.30
C HIS A 93 20.50 23.58 0.32
N HIS A 94 21.31 22.76 -0.36
CA HIS A 94 22.76 22.96 -0.44
C HIS A 94 23.18 24.03 -1.47
N ALA A 95 22.39 24.29 -2.52
CA ALA A 95 22.71 25.28 -3.55
C ALA A 95 22.33 26.74 -3.19
N ASN A 96 21.49 26.93 -2.16
CA ASN A 96 21.02 28.24 -1.70
C ASN A 96 21.67 28.70 -0.37
N GLY A 97 22.75 28.04 0.07
CA GLY A 97 23.48 28.33 1.31
C GLY A 97 24.87 28.90 1.06
#